data_AF-A0A257Q132-F1
#
_entry.id   AF-A0A257Q132-F1
#
_cell.length_a   1.000
_cell.length_b   1.000
_cell.length_c   1.000
_cell.angle_alpha   90.00
_cell.angle_beta   90.00
_cell.angle_gamma   90.00
#
_symmetry.space_group_name_H-M   'P 1'
#
loop_
_entity.id
_entity.type
_entity.pdbx_description
1 polymer ?
#
loop_
_entity_poly.entity_id
_entity_poly.type
_entity_poly.pdbx_seq_one_letter_code
_entity_poly.pdbx_strand_id
1 'polypeptide(L)'
;REGGKVKNETLGNLSHLPDALVEIIRRSLQGETFVPLAQTFEITCSRAHGHVEAVATAMQRLGLASLIASKPCRERDRVLAMVASRILAPQTKLATTRWWHTTTLAEDFAVTDASEDDLYAAMDWLLQRQGTIEKKLAARHLSTGGLVLYDLSSSYFEGATCPLAKRGYNRDGKHGMLQVNYGLLTDGRGCPVAVSVHEGNTSDSTTFMPEVHRLRTNFGIERVVMVGDRGMISQKAIDEMRDTDGIGWITALKSVSIRSLIEQGQLQLGLFDERNLLELSSPDYPGERLVACRNPQLAKLRAHKREELLRATENNLEKIKARVAAAKLVGTGA
;
A
#
# COMPACT_ATOMS: atom_id res chain seq x y z
N ARG A 1 75.36 -23.04 28.75
CA ARG A 1 76.28 -23.95 28.05
C ARG A 1 77.44 -24.25 28.99
N GLU A 2 77.73 -25.51 29.27
CA GLU A 2 78.97 -25.93 29.91
C GLU A 2 79.86 -26.58 28.84
N GLY A 3 81.13 -26.18 28.77
CA GLY A 3 82.11 -26.81 27.88
C GLY A 3 81.74 -26.81 26.39
N GLY A 4 81.14 -25.73 25.87
CA GLY A 4 80.88 -25.56 24.44
C GLY A 4 79.70 -26.36 23.86
N LYS A 5 79.02 -27.22 24.63
CA LYS A 5 77.81 -27.95 24.18
C LYS A 5 76.52 -27.28 24.68
N VAL A 6 75.50 -27.24 23.82
CA VAL A 6 74.13 -26.85 24.20
C VAL A 6 73.58 -27.95 25.09
N LYS A 7 73.33 -27.62 26.37
CA LYS A 7 72.61 -28.48 27.30
C LYS A 7 71.21 -27.89 27.47
N ASN A 8 70.19 -28.73 27.39
CA ASN A 8 68.81 -28.35 27.72
C ASN A 8 68.58 -28.69 29.19
N GLU A 9 68.09 -27.71 29.95
CA GLU A 9 67.71 -27.88 31.34
C GLU A 9 66.18 -27.83 31.42
N THR A 10 65.56 -28.84 32.01
CA THR A 10 64.11 -28.85 32.22
C THR A 10 63.77 -28.02 33.44
N LEU A 11 63.24 -26.83 33.22
CA LEU A 11 62.85 -25.90 34.29
C LEU A 11 61.51 -26.28 34.96
N GLY A 12 60.67 -27.07 34.29
CA GLY A 12 59.40 -27.56 34.84
C GLY A 12 58.53 -28.30 33.82
N ASN A 13 57.65 -29.19 34.28
CA ASN A 13 56.70 -29.91 33.42
C ASN A 13 55.30 -29.27 33.51
N LEU A 14 54.80 -28.78 32.36
CA LEU A 14 53.50 -28.12 32.24
C LEU A 14 52.37 -29.04 31.75
N SER A 15 52.62 -30.34 31.59
CA SER A 15 51.64 -31.31 31.05
C SER A 15 50.41 -31.55 31.94
N HIS A 16 50.43 -31.04 33.17
CA HIS A 16 49.30 -31.11 34.10
C HIS A 16 48.33 -29.92 33.93
N LEU A 17 48.71 -28.90 33.15
CA LEU A 17 47.84 -27.77 32.85
C LEU A 17 46.84 -28.14 31.76
N PRO A 18 45.67 -27.48 31.71
CA PRO A 18 44.72 -27.64 30.61
C PRO A 18 45.35 -27.30 29.26
N ASP A 19 45.00 -28.05 28.21
CA ASP A 19 45.56 -27.88 26.86
C ASP A 19 45.48 -26.44 26.34
N ALA A 20 44.37 -25.74 26.63
CA ALA A 20 44.19 -24.34 26.24
C ALA A 20 45.25 -23.41 26.86
N LEU A 21 45.67 -23.66 28.11
CA LEU A 21 46.69 -22.86 28.79
C LEU A 21 48.08 -23.20 28.27
N VAL A 22 48.35 -24.49 28.00
CA VAL A 22 49.61 -24.92 27.37
C VAL A 22 49.79 -24.28 26.00
N GLU A 23 48.71 -24.16 25.22
CA GLU A 23 48.74 -23.53 23.90
C GLU A 23 48.98 -22.02 23.98
N ILE A 24 48.36 -21.31 24.93
CA ILE A 24 48.63 -19.88 25.16
C ILE A 24 50.09 -19.66 25.55
N ILE A 25 50.62 -20.49 26.46
CA ILE A 25 52.03 -20.41 26.88
C ILE A 25 52.95 -20.67 25.69
N ARG A 26 52.67 -21.70 24.87
CA ARG A 26 53.46 -22.03 23.67
C ARG A 26 53.51 -20.84 22.70
N ARG A 27 52.37 -20.27 22.35
CA ARG A 27 52.27 -19.14 21.41
C ARG A 27 52.90 -17.87 21.98
N SER A 28 52.75 -17.63 23.29
CA SER A 28 53.37 -16.49 23.97
C SER A 28 54.91 -16.60 23.95
N LEU A 29 55.45 -17.80 24.19
CA LEU A 29 56.89 -18.07 24.09
C LEU A 29 57.43 -17.99 22.65
N GLN A 30 56.57 -18.17 21.64
CA GLN A 30 56.89 -17.94 20.23
C GLN A 30 56.87 -16.44 19.83
N GLY A 31 56.53 -15.55 20.77
CA GLY A 31 56.53 -14.10 20.56
C GLY A 31 55.16 -13.52 20.20
N GLU A 32 54.08 -14.29 20.31
CA GLU A 32 52.73 -13.76 20.12
C GLU A 32 52.25 -12.96 21.34
N THR A 33 51.75 -11.75 21.10
CA THR A 33 51.20 -10.88 22.15
C THR A 33 49.71 -11.17 22.33
N PHE A 34 49.34 -11.58 23.54
CA PHE A 34 47.95 -11.75 23.93
C PHE A 34 47.48 -10.49 24.65
N VAL A 35 46.57 -9.75 24.02
CA VAL A 35 45.91 -8.59 24.61
C VAL A 35 44.48 -8.97 25.01
N PRO A 36 43.97 -8.50 26.17
CA PRO A 36 42.57 -8.68 26.50
C PRO A 36 41.70 -8.07 25.40
N LEU A 37 40.71 -8.81 24.92
CA LEU A 37 39.80 -8.33 23.87
C LEU A 37 39.17 -6.98 24.26
N ALA A 38 38.78 -6.85 25.53
CA ALA A 38 38.22 -5.63 26.11
C ALA A 38 39.18 -4.42 26.14
N GLN A 39 40.48 -4.64 25.96
CA GLN A 39 41.51 -3.59 25.88
C GLN A 39 42.00 -3.38 24.43
N THR A 40 41.54 -4.21 23.49
CA THR A 40 41.97 -4.18 22.08
C THR A 40 40.97 -3.43 21.21
N PHE A 41 39.69 -3.49 21.57
CA PHE A 41 38.61 -2.87 20.82
C PHE A 41 37.93 -1.79 21.66
N GLU A 42 37.78 -0.61 21.06
CA GLU A 42 36.96 0.48 21.58
C GLU A 42 35.65 0.55 20.79
N ILE A 43 34.53 0.65 21.50
CA ILE A 43 33.23 0.89 20.86
C ILE A 43 33.15 2.37 20.51
N THR A 44 33.37 2.70 19.23
CA THR A 44 33.29 4.08 18.74
C THR A 44 31.85 4.55 18.54
N CYS A 45 30.93 3.62 18.24
CA CYS A 45 29.49 3.89 18.16
C CYS A 45 28.67 2.61 18.33
N SER A 46 27.41 2.77 18.74
CA SER A 46 26.41 1.70 18.75
C SER A 46 25.12 2.24 18.17
N ARG A 47 24.72 1.72 17.01
CA ARG A 47 23.53 2.16 16.26
C ARG A 47 22.66 0.97 15.92
N ALA A 48 21.37 1.22 15.83
CA ALA A 48 20.42 0.18 15.46
C ALA A 48 20.59 -0.20 13.98
N HIS A 49 20.88 -1.46 13.69
CA HIS A 49 21.24 -1.95 12.34
C HIS A 49 20.32 -3.06 11.82
N GLY A 50 19.97 -4.06 12.64
CA GLY A 50 19.31 -5.28 12.13
C GLY A 50 17.99 -5.07 11.38
N HIS A 51 17.19 -4.07 11.78
CA HIS A 51 15.96 -3.70 11.09
C HIS A 51 16.23 -2.97 9.75
N VAL A 52 17.28 -2.15 9.69
CA VAL A 52 17.77 -1.52 8.44
C VAL A 52 18.22 -2.59 7.46
N GLU A 53 19.06 -3.52 7.93
CA GLU A 53 19.58 -4.63 7.12
C GLU A 53 18.46 -5.53 6.58
N ALA A 54 17.45 -5.83 7.40
CA ALA A 54 16.29 -6.62 6.96
C ALA A 54 15.53 -5.95 5.80
N VAL A 55 15.31 -4.63 5.88
CA VAL A 55 14.66 -3.86 4.82
C VAL A 55 15.54 -3.72 3.59
N ALA A 56 16.83 -3.42 3.75
CA ALA A 56 17.80 -3.34 2.65
C ALA A 56 17.90 -4.67 1.89
N THR A 57 18.00 -5.79 2.61
CA THR A 57 17.99 -7.15 2.04
C THR A 57 16.69 -7.42 1.27
N ALA A 58 15.53 -7.04 1.81
CA ALA A 58 14.25 -7.20 1.11
C ALA A 58 14.20 -6.37 -0.18
N MET A 59 14.64 -5.11 -0.13
CA MET A 59 14.72 -4.23 -1.30
C MET A 59 15.68 -4.76 -2.37
N GLN A 60 16.80 -5.35 -1.96
CA GLN A 60 17.75 -6.01 -2.85
C GLN A 60 17.11 -7.24 -3.53
N ARG A 61 16.44 -8.12 -2.77
CA ARG A 61 15.75 -9.31 -3.31
C ARG A 61 14.65 -8.94 -4.30
N LEU A 62 13.97 -7.82 -4.08
CA LEU A 62 12.95 -7.27 -4.99
C LEU A 62 13.57 -6.53 -6.20
N GLY A 63 14.89 -6.32 -6.20
CA GLY A 63 15.59 -5.57 -7.24
C GLY A 63 15.13 -4.11 -7.33
N LEU A 64 14.75 -3.50 -6.20
CA LEU A 64 14.09 -2.20 -6.17
C LEU A 64 14.95 -1.06 -6.73
N ALA A 65 16.27 -1.11 -6.49
CA ALA A 65 17.20 -0.13 -7.05
C ALA A 65 17.11 -0.08 -8.59
N SER A 66 17.13 -1.25 -9.24
CA SER A 66 17.03 -1.36 -10.70
C SER A 66 15.66 -0.97 -11.25
N LEU A 67 14.59 -1.10 -10.45
CA LEU A 67 13.27 -0.59 -10.80
C LEU A 67 13.31 0.93 -10.92
N ILE A 68 13.81 1.61 -9.88
CA ILE A 68 13.88 3.08 -9.81
C ILE A 68 14.83 3.64 -10.88
N ALA A 69 16.07 3.16 -10.92
CA ALA A 69 17.04 3.54 -11.95
C ALA A 69 18.10 2.46 -12.16
N SER A 70 18.35 2.11 -13.41
CA SER A 70 19.28 1.04 -13.78
C SER A 70 20.74 1.37 -13.44
N LYS A 71 21.11 2.66 -13.48
CA LYS A 71 22.44 3.14 -13.11
C LYS A 71 22.42 3.73 -11.69
N PRO A 72 23.47 3.50 -10.88
CA PRO A 72 23.65 4.21 -9.62
C PRO A 72 23.69 5.73 -9.79
N CYS A 73 22.96 6.44 -8.94
CA CYS A 73 23.00 7.90 -8.83
C CYS A 73 22.47 8.33 -7.44
N ARG A 74 22.82 9.55 -7.02
CA ARG A 74 22.48 10.08 -5.69
C ARG A 74 20.97 10.11 -5.45
N GLU A 75 20.18 10.48 -6.46
CA GLU A 75 18.72 10.56 -6.35
C GLU A 75 18.11 9.18 -6.14
N ARG A 76 18.63 8.15 -6.81
CA ARG A 76 18.18 6.77 -6.61
C ARG A 76 18.44 6.34 -5.17
N ASP A 77 19.63 6.63 -4.65
CA ASP A 77 20.02 6.23 -3.30
C ASP A 77 19.19 6.98 -2.24
N ARG A 78 18.89 8.28 -2.46
CA ARG A 78 17.94 9.07 -1.65
C ARG A 78 16.53 8.51 -1.69
N VAL A 79 16.02 8.11 -2.86
CA VAL A 79 14.70 7.46 -2.97
C VAL A 79 14.66 6.14 -2.22
N LEU A 80 15.70 5.30 -2.36
CA LEU A 80 15.79 4.04 -1.64
C LEU A 80 15.81 4.26 -0.12
N ALA A 81 16.60 5.24 0.36
CA ALA A 81 16.64 5.62 1.76
C ALA A 81 15.27 6.11 2.28
N MET A 82 14.54 6.90 1.48
CA MET A 82 13.19 7.35 1.83
C MET A 82 12.19 6.20 1.90
N VAL A 83 12.27 5.23 0.99
CA VAL A 83 11.42 4.03 1.02
C VAL A 83 11.73 3.20 2.27
N ALA A 84 13.01 2.95 2.55
CA ALA A 84 13.43 2.22 3.74
C ALA A 84 12.96 2.93 5.02
N SER A 85 13.17 4.25 5.10
CA SER A 85 12.74 5.06 6.24
C SER A 85 11.22 5.02 6.42
N ARG A 86 10.44 5.05 5.34
CA ARG A 86 8.97 4.97 5.42
C ARG A 86 8.49 3.63 6.00
N ILE A 87 9.19 2.54 5.70
CA ILE A 87 8.90 1.20 6.24
C ILE A 87 9.26 1.11 7.73
N LEU A 88 10.41 1.68 8.11
CA LEU A 88 10.96 1.55 9.46
C LEU A 88 10.38 2.55 10.47
N ALA A 89 10.23 3.81 10.05
CA ALA A 89 9.78 4.93 10.88
C ALA A 89 9.10 5.99 10.00
N PRO A 90 7.81 5.83 9.65
CA PRO A 90 7.10 6.77 8.78
C PRO A 90 6.98 8.16 9.40
N GLN A 91 7.71 9.13 8.86
CA GLN A 91 7.73 10.51 9.35
C GLN A 91 7.73 11.54 8.21
N THR A 92 7.76 12.84 8.55
CA THR A 92 8.01 13.93 7.59
C THR A 92 9.44 13.85 7.04
N LYS A 93 9.74 14.54 5.94
CA LYS A 93 11.09 14.51 5.35
C LYS A 93 12.14 15.11 6.30
N LEU A 94 11.83 16.25 6.92
CA LEU A 94 12.67 16.83 7.97
C LEU A 94 12.97 15.89 9.13
N ALA A 95 11.95 15.18 9.62
CA ALA A 95 12.13 14.28 10.75
C ALA A 95 12.89 13.01 10.32
N THR A 96 12.68 12.55 9.08
CA THR A 96 13.41 11.43 8.48
C THR A 96 14.91 11.71 8.43
N THR A 97 15.33 12.88 7.95
CA THR A 97 16.76 13.24 7.85
C THR A 97 17.45 13.38 9.21
N ARG A 98 16.69 13.57 10.29
CA ARG A 98 17.24 13.54 11.65
C ARG A 98 17.27 12.13 12.21
N TRP A 99 16.17 11.40 12.04
CA TRP A 99 15.99 10.08 12.62
C TRP A 99 16.97 9.05 12.07
N TRP A 100 17.23 9.04 10.75
CA TRP A 100 18.01 7.98 10.13
C TRP A 100 19.48 7.91 10.62
N HIS A 101 20.01 8.97 11.25
CA HIS A 101 21.35 9.01 11.85
C HIS A 101 21.43 8.27 13.19
N THR A 102 20.28 7.96 13.80
CA THR A 102 20.19 7.08 14.97
C THR A 102 20.35 5.60 14.60
N THR A 103 20.41 5.30 13.30
CA THR A 103 20.55 3.96 12.72
C THR A 103 21.72 3.93 11.72
N THR A 104 22.03 2.77 11.14
CA THR A 104 23.02 2.67 10.05
C THR A 104 22.49 3.13 8.68
N LEU A 105 21.17 3.41 8.56
CA LEU A 105 20.50 3.68 7.29
C LEU A 105 21.19 4.78 6.47
N ALA A 106 21.58 5.88 7.12
CA ALA A 106 22.21 6.99 6.41
C ALA A 106 23.53 6.58 5.72
N GLU A 107 24.31 5.68 6.34
CA GLU A 107 25.55 5.16 5.75
C GLU A 107 25.27 4.06 4.73
N ASP A 108 24.40 3.11 5.06
CA ASP A 108 24.07 1.96 4.21
C ASP A 108 23.48 2.39 2.86
N PHE A 109 22.74 3.49 2.83
CA PHE A 109 22.19 4.09 1.61
C PHE A 109 23.02 5.27 1.08
N ALA A 110 24.17 5.58 1.68
CA ALA A 110 25.04 6.69 1.28
C ALA A 110 24.31 8.06 1.19
N VAL A 111 23.58 8.42 2.25
CA VAL A 111 22.79 9.66 2.37
C VAL A 111 23.10 10.44 3.66
N THR A 112 24.28 10.22 4.24
CA THR A 112 24.72 10.91 5.48
C THR A 112 24.74 12.43 5.37
N ASP A 113 24.89 12.97 4.17
CA ASP A 113 24.94 14.40 3.86
C ASP A 113 23.61 14.96 3.33
N ALA A 114 22.57 14.14 3.19
CA ALA A 114 21.33 14.56 2.55
C ALA A 114 20.45 15.41 3.48
N SER A 115 20.05 16.59 2.97
CA SER A 115 19.11 17.49 3.61
C SER A 115 17.65 17.14 3.26
N GLU A 116 16.68 17.82 3.89
CA GLU A 116 15.27 17.69 3.50
C GLU A 116 15.02 18.18 2.06
N ASP A 117 15.68 19.25 1.63
CA ASP A 117 15.55 19.79 0.27
C ASP A 117 16.06 18.79 -0.78
N ASP A 118 17.15 18.08 -0.46
CA ASP A 118 17.66 16.98 -1.28
C ASP A 118 16.64 15.85 -1.47
N LEU A 119 15.84 15.58 -0.43
CA LEU A 119 14.79 14.58 -0.49
C LEU A 119 13.59 15.05 -1.34
N TYR A 120 13.21 16.32 -1.25
CA TYR A 120 12.18 16.89 -2.13
C TYR A 120 12.63 16.90 -3.60
N ALA A 121 13.87 17.31 -3.88
CA ALA A 121 14.42 17.25 -5.24
C ALA A 121 14.46 15.80 -5.78
N ALA A 122 14.78 14.82 -4.92
CA ALA A 122 14.72 13.41 -5.29
C ALA A 122 13.29 12.92 -5.57
N MET A 123 12.25 13.50 -4.94
CA MET A 123 10.85 13.19 -5.26
C MET A 123 10.44 13.73 -6.63
N ASP A 124 10.86 14.95 -6.99
CA ASP A 124 10.61 15.50 -8.33
C ASP A 124 11.31 14.66 -9.41
N TRP A 125 12.55 14.25 -9.13
CA TRP A 125 13.30 13.33 -9.98
C TRP A 125 12.61 11.96 -10.12
N LEU A 126 12.02 11.45 -9.03
CA LEU A 126 11.27 10.19 -9.04
C LEU A 126 9.99 10.31 -9.88
N LEU A 127 9.28 11.43 -9.77
CA LEU A 127 8.05 11.69 -10.52
C LEU A 127 8.30 11.65 -12.03
N GLN A 128 9.40 12.25 -12.50
CA GLN A 128 9.81 12.17 -13.92
C GLN A 128 10.05 10.74 -14.42
N ARG A 129 10.24 9.78 -13.50
CA ARG A 129 10.52 8.37 -13.82
C ARG A 129 9.31 7.46 -13.65
N GLN A 130 8.19 7.96 -13.15
CA GLN A 130 7.00 7.18 -12.85
C GLN A 130 6.64 6.24 -14.01
N GLY A 131 6.48 6.77 -15.22
CA GLY A 131 6.11 5.93 -16.38
C GLY A 131 7.11 4.81 -16.71
N THR A 132 8.40 5.02 -16.47
CA THR A 132 9.43 3.96 -16.66
C THR A 132 9.36 2.90 -15.56
N ILE A 133 9.15 3.33 -14.32
CA ILE A 133 9.00 2.42 -13.16
C ILE A 133 7.75 1.57 -13.33
N GLU A 134 6.62 2.21 -13.67
CA GLU A 134 5.34 1.52 -13.92
C GLU A 134 5.45 0.50 -15.04
N LYS A 135 6.15 0.81 -16.14
CA LYS A 135 6.42 -0.15 -17.23
C LYS A 135 7.21 -1.37 -16.75
N LYS A 136 8.23 -1.18 -15.91
CA LYS A 136 8.99 -2.29 -15.34
C LYS A 136 8.15 -3.12 -14.36
N LEU A 137 7.31 -2.48 -13.56
CA LEU A 137 6.38 -3.18 -12.67
C LEU A 137 5.35 -3.97 -13.46
N ALA A 138 4.76 -3.38 -14.50
CA ALA A 138 3.81 -4.06 -15.37
C ALA A 138 4.43 -5.29 -16.03
N ALA A 139 5.64 -5.17 -16.57
CA ALA A 139 6.36 -6.31 -17.16
C ALA A 139 6.67 -7.43 -16.15
N ARG A 140 6.77 -7.12 -14.84
CA ARG A 140 7.04 -8.10 -13.78
C ARG A 140 5.78 -8.76 -13.22
N HIS A 141 4.68 -8.01 -13.16
CA HIS A 141 3.50 -8.37 -12.36
C HIS A 141 2.23 -8.61 -13.20
N LEU A 142 2.19 -8.11 -14.43
CA LEU A 142 1.05 -8.28 -15.33
C LEU A 142 1.35 -9.32 -16.41
N SER A 143 0.30 -9.95 -16.90
CA SER A 143 0.34 -10.95 -17.98
C SER A 143 -0.90 -10.81 -18.85
N THR A 144 -0.81 -11.23 -20.11
CA THR A 144 -1.94 -11.23 -21.04
C THR A 144 -3.08 -12.09 -20.49
N GLY A 145 -4.28 -11.53 -20.43
CA GLY A 145 -5.45 -12.20 -19.84
C GLY A 145 -5.45 -12.23 -18.30
N GLY A 146 -4.50 -11.55 -17.65
CA GLY A 146 -4.45 -11.41 -16.20
C GLY A 146 -5.52 -10.48 -15.63
N LEU A 147 -5.80 -10.66 -14.33
CA LEU A 147 -6.70 -9.79 -13.57
C LEU A 147 -5.95 -8.53 -13.08
N VAL A 148 -6.58 -7.37 -13.23
CA VAL A 148 -6.09 -6.11 -12.67
C VAL A 148 -7.08 -5.52 -11.68
N LEU A 149 -6.55 -5.20 -10.50
CA LEU A 149 -7.13 -4.47 -9.39
C LEU A 149 -7.17 -2.96 -9.65
N TYR A 150 -8.29 -2.26 -9.72
CA TYR A 150 -8.25 -0.79 -9.74
C TYR A 150 -9.27 -0.18 -8.80
N ASP A 151 -8.78 0.69 -7.92
CA ASP A 151 -9.60 1.48 -7.02
C ASP A 151 -9.17 2.95 -7.07
N LEU A 152 -10.15 3.84 -6.93
CA LEU A 152 -9.96 5.27 -6.76
C LEU A 152 -10.23 5.61 -5.32
N SER A 153 -9.39 6.44 -4.72
CA SER A 153 -9.62 6.99 -3.39
C SER A 153 -9.40 8.52 -3.41
N SER A 154 -9.78 9.18 -2.33
CA SER A 154 -9.48 10.59 -2.11
C SER A 154 -8.83 10.79 -0.76
N SER A 155 -8.13 11.91 -0.60
CA SER A 155 -7.64 12.37 0.70
C SER A 155 -7.95 13.84 0.80
N TYR A 156 -8.45 14.28 1.95
CA TYR A 156 -8.50 15.71 2.26
C TYR A 156 -7.08 16.30 2.23
N PHE A 157 -7.00 17.57 1.86
CA PHE A 157 -5.75 18.30 1.66
C PHE A 157 -5.77 19.59 2.48
N GLU A 158 -4.67 19.87 3.15
CA GLU A 158 -4.42 21.12 3.87
C GLU A 158 -3.24 21.85 3.22
N GLY A 159 -3.43 23.11 2.85
CA GLY A 159 -2.44 23.93 2.15
C GLY A 159 -3.10 24.81 1.08
N ALA A 160 -2.30 25.72 0.50
CA ALA A 160 -2.80 26.73 -0.44
C ALA A 160 -2.19 26.65 -1.85
N THR A 161 -1.11 25.89 -2.04
CA THR A 161 -0.28 25.95 -3.26
C THR A 161 -0.36 24.70 -4.13
N CYS A 162 -1.09 23.67 -3.72
CA CYS A 162 -1.22 22.45 -4.52
C CYS A 162 -2.21 22.68 -5.69
N PRO A 163 -1.79 22.56 -6.95
CA PRO A 163 -2.66 22.81 -8.09
C PRO A 163 -3.79 21.76 -8.22
N LEU A 164 -3.55 20.53 -7.75
CA LEU A 164 -4.51 19.42 -7.79
C LEU A 164 -5.57 19.49 -6.69
N ALA A 165 -5.30 20.28 -5.64
CA ALA A 165 -6.20 20.37 -4.51
C ALA A 165 -7.44 21.20 -4.89
N LYS A 166 -8.59 20.53 -5.05
CA LYS A 166 -9.87 21.15 -5.39
C LYS A 166 -10.95 20.71 -4.40
N ARG A 167 -11.99 21.53 -4.23
CA ARG A 167 -13.17 21.13 -3.43
C ARG A 167 -14.03 20.16 -4.24
N GLY A 168 -14.46 19.07 -3.62
CA GLY A 168 -15.33 18.07 -4.24
C GLY A 168 -16.02 17.20 -3.20
N TYR A 169 -16.58 16.07 -3.64
CA TYR A 169 -17.17 15.08 -2.73
C TYR A 169 -16.06 14.32 -2.00
N ASN A 170 -15.99 14.48 -0.68
CA ASN A 170 -14.94 13.91 0.16
C ASN A 170 -15.36 12.59 0.80
N ARG A 171 -14.62 11.52 0.49
CA ARG A 171 -14.83 10.16 1.04
C ARG A 171 -14.44 10.04 2.52
N ASP A 172 -13.63 10.95 3.04
CA ASP A 172 -13.27 11.06 4.47
C ASP A 172 -14.35 11.74 5.32
N GLY A 173 -15.49 12.14 4.72
CA GLY A 173 -16.61 12.78 5.43
C GLY A 173 -16.35 14.23 5.87
N LYS A 174 -15.19 14.81 5.53
CA LYS A 174 -14.86 16.21 5.83
C LYS A 174 -15.39 17.15 4.74
N HIS A 175 -16.60 17.65 4.95
CA HIS A 175 -17.25 18.62 4.05
C HIS A 175 -16.47 19.93 3.94
N GLY A 176 -16.42 20.51 2.74
CA GLY A 176 -15.86 21.84 2.48
C GLY A 176 -14.33 21.92 2.40
N MET A 177 -13.62 20.82 2.64
CA MET A 177 -12.16 20.77 2.53
C MET A 177 -11.70 20.63 1.08
N LEU A 178 -10.47 21.10 0.81
CA LEU A 178 -9.76 20.72 -0.41
C LEU A 178 -9.45 19.23 -0.36
N GLN A 179 -9.35 18.59 -1.53
CA GLN A 179 -8.97 17.20 -1.63
C GLN A 179 -8.18 16.93 -2.91
N VAL A 180 -7.52 15.78 -2.94
CA VAL A 180 -6.88 15.19 -4.11
C VAL A 180 -7.38 13.77 -4.28
N ASN A 181 -7.56 13.35 -5.53
CA ASN A 181 -8.00 12.01 -5.86
C ASN A 181 -6.79 11.21 -6.36
N TYR A 182 -6.73 9.92 -6.05
CA TYR A 182 -5.66 9.06 -6.52
C TYR A 182 -6.18 7.66 -6.82
N GLY A 183 -5.74 7.11 -7.96
CA GLY A 183 -6.07 5.76 -8.39
C GLY A 183 -4.88 4.84 -8.22
N LEU A 184 -5.12 3.62 -7.74
CA LEU A 184 -4.11 2.59 -7.59
C LEU A 184 -4.48 1.39 -8.47
N LEU A 185 -3.57 1.02 -9.38
CA LEU A 185 -3.67 -0.25 -10.08
C LEU A 185 -2.77 -1.29 -9.45
N THR A 186 -3.32 -2.49 -9.27
CA THR A 186 -2.63 -3.66 -8.74
C THR A 186 -2.80 -4.88 -9.65
N ASP A 187 -1.92 -5.86 -9.51
CA ASP A 187 -2.17 -7.20 -10.06
C ASP A 187 -3.26 -7.95 -9.27
N GLY A 188 -3.64 -9.15 -9.71
CA GLY A 188 -4.65 -9.97 -9.03
C GLY A 188 -4.31 -10.38 -7.59
N ARG A 189 -3.07 -10.19 -7.12
CA ARG A 189 -2.65 -10.43 -5.72
C ARG A 189 -2.74 -9.16 -4.86
N GLY A 190 -3.04 -8.02 -5.46
CA GLY A 190 -3.00 -6.71 -4.80
C GLY A 190 -1.61 -6.05 -4.83
N CYS A 191 -0.66 -6.50 -5.65
CA CYS A 191 0.65 -5.87 -5.79
C CYS A 191 0.55 -4.58 -6.62
N PRO A 192 0.95 -3.39 -6.10
CA PRO A 192 0.90 -2.13 -6.84
C PRO A 192 1.75 -2.13 -8.11
N VAL A 193 1.15 -1.69 -9.22
CA VAL A 193 1.81 -1.58 -10.53
C VAL A 193 1.85 -0.14 -11.03
N ALA A 194 0.77 0.63 -10.84
CA ALA A 194 0.69 2.00 -11.30
C ALA A 194 -0.13 2.87 -10.34
N VAL A 195 0.20 4.16 -10.29
CA VAL A 195 -0.51 5.15 -9.49
C VAL A 195 -0.91 6.32 -10.38
N SER A 196 -2.07 6.91 -10.12
CA SER A 196 -2.54 8.11 -10.80
C SER A 196 -2.99 9.11 -9.75
N VAL A 197 -2.75 10.40 -9.97
CA VAL A 197 -3.19 11.47 -9.07
C VAL A 197 -3.94 12.50 -9.91
N HIS A 198 -5.13 12.86 -9.45
CA HIS A 198 -6.10 13.68 -10.17
C HIS A 198 -6.57 14.84 -9.30
N GLU A 199 -7.17 15.85 -9.94
CA GLU A 199 -7.78 16.96 -9.20
C GLU A 199 -8.93 16.47 -8.31
N GLY A 200 -9.08 17.06 -7.13
CA GLY A 200 -10.07 16.66 -6.13
C GLY A 200 -11.54 16.75 -6.55
N ASN A 201 -11.86 17.49 -7.60
CA ASN A 201 -13.21 17.62 -8.16
C ASN A 201 -13.46 16.64 -9.32
N THR A 202 -12.49 15.82 -9.69
CA THR A 202 -12.64 14.86 -10.79
C THR A 202 -13.52 13.69 -10.35
N SER A 203 -14.56 13.39 -11.12
CA SER A 203 -15.45 12.26 -10.80
C SER A 203 -14.79 10.92 -11.12
N ASP A 204 -15.11 9.89 -10.35
CA ASP A 204 -14.58 8.53 -10.58
C ASP A 204 -14.93 7.99 -11.97
N SER A 205 -16.13 8.34 -12.45
CA SER A 205 -16.62 7.91 -13.76
C SER A 205 -15.85 8.51 -14.94
N THR A 206 -15.17 9.64 -14.74
CA THR A 206 -14.46 10.37 -15.80
C THR A 206 -12.98 10.01 -15.90
N THR A 207 -12.36 9.52 -14.82
CA THR A 207 -10.95 9.09 -14.82
C THR A 207 -10.77 7.64 -15.23
N PHE A 208 -11.82 6.85 -15.11
CA PHE A 208 -11.83 5.41 -15.31
C PHE A 208 -11.38 4.96 -16.72
N MET A 209 -12.08 5.38 -17.77
CA MET A 209 -11.76 4.94 -19.14
C MET A 209 -10.41 5.44 -19.64
N PRO A 210 -9.99 6.69 -19.37
CA PRO A 210 -8.63 7.15 -19.68
C PRO A 210 -7.55 6.27 -19.05
N GLU A 211 -7.72 5.84 -17.80
CA GLU A 211 -6.78 4.92 -17.16
C GLU A 211 -6.78 3.56 -17.85
N VAL A 212 -7.94 2.96 -18.14
CA VAL A 212 -8.00 1.67 -18.87
C VAL A 212 -7.27 1.74 -20.22
N HIS A 213 -7.48 2.80 -21.00
CA HIS A 213 -6.78 3.02 -22.26
C HIS A 213 -5.27 3.22 -22.06
N ARG A 214 -4.88 4.02 -21.07
CA ARG A 214 -3.47 4.24 -20.72
C ARG A 214 -2.79 2.92 -20.38
N LEU A 215 -3.44 2.08 -19.60
CA LEU A 215 -2.91 0.79 -19.15
C LEU A 215 -2.75 -0.20 -20.30
N ARG A 216 -3.77 -0.34 -21.17
CA ARG A 216 -3.67 -1.18 -22.37
C ARG A 216 -2.55 -0.72 -23.28
N THR A 217 -2.48 0.59 -23.56
CA THR A 217 -1.48 1.17 -24.47
C THR A 217 -0.06 1.07 -23.90
N ASN A 218 0.12 1.41 -22.61
CA ASN A 218 1.45 1.46 -22.01
C ASN A 218 2.02 0.08 -21.69
N PHE A 219 1.16 -0.91 -21.45
CA PHE A 219 1.57 -2.24 -21.00
C PHE A 219 1.27 -3.35 -22.01
N GLY A 220 0.74 -3.02 -23.20
CA GLY A 220 0.49 -4.00 -24.27
C GLY A 220 -0.53 -5.06 -23.89
N ILE A 221 -1.52 -4.71 -23.06
CA ILE A 221 -2.48 -5.68 -22.54
C ILE A 221 -3.64 -5.84 -23.54
N GLU A 222 -3.68 -7.00 -24.21
CA GLU A 222 -4.72 -7.32 -25.20
C GLU A 222 -6.10 -7.46 -24.56
N ARG A 223 -6.18 -8.10 -23.39
CA ARG A 223 -7.44 -8.29 -22.66
C ARG A 223 -7.34 -7.85 -21.20
N VAL A 224 -8.24 -6.98 -20.79
CA VAL A 224 -8.38 -6.47 -19.42
C VAL A 224 -9.78 -6.78 -18.91
N VAL A 225 -9.88 -7.35 -17.70
CA VAL A 225 -11.16 -7.46 -16.99
C VAL A 225 -11.12 -6.53 -15.79
N MET A 226 -11.99 -5.54 -15.79
CA MET A 226 -12.08 -4.55 -14.74
C MET A 226 -13.08 -4.97 -13.68
N VAL A 227 -12.69 -4.88 -12.41
CA VAL A 227 -13.60 -5.12 -11.29
C VAL A 227 -13.73 -3.82 -10.52
N GLY A 228 -14.94 -3.25 -10.50
CA GLY A 228 -15.19 -1.95 -9.88
C GLY A 228 -16.54 -1.91 -9.18
N ASP A 229 -16.64 -1.06 -8.16
CA ASP A 229 -17.92 -0.84 -7.50
C ASP A 229 -18.93 -0.16 -8.45
N ARG A 230 -20.20 -0.12 -8.02
CA ARG A 230 -21.24 0.52 -8.83
C ARG A 230 -21.13 2.05 -8.87
N GLY A 231 -20.44 2.67 -7.91
CA GLY A 231 -20.27 4.13 -7.84
C GLY A 231 -19.26 4.63 -8.87
N MET A 232 -18.23 3.83 -9.14
CA MET A 232 -17.13 4.11 -10.05
C MET A 232 -17.52 3.92 -11.51
N ILE A 233 -18.28 2.86 -11.81
CA ILE A 233 -18.60 2.50 -13.20
C ILE A 233 -19.94 3.13 -13.61
N SER A 234 -19.87 4.21 -14.39
CA SER A 234 -21.07 4.83 -14.99
C SER A 234 -21.64 3.98 -16.13
N GLN A 235 -22.91 4.20 -16.49
CA GLN A 235 -23.49 3.49 -17.64
C GLN A 235 -22.73 3.80 -18.94
N LYS A 236 -22.34 5.07 -19.11
CA LYS A 236 -21.50 5.52 -20.23
C LYS A 236 -20.18 4.75 -20.30
N ALA A 237 -19.53 4.50 -19.16
CA ALA A 237 -18.31 3.70 -19.11
C ALA A 237 -18.57 2.23 -19.45
N ILE A 238 -19.71 1.66 -19.03
CA ILE A 238 -20.10 0.29 -19.43
C ILE A 238 -20.29 0.21 -20.94
N ASP A 239 -21.00 1.18 -21.52
CA ASP A 239 -21.25 1.21 -22.95
C ASP A 239 -19.94 1.33 -23.73
N GLU A 240 -19.03 2.21 -23.30
CA GLU A 240 -17.70 2.35 -23.89
C GLU A 240 -16.86 1.07 -23.77
N MET A 241 -16.88 0.39 -22.61
CA MET A 241 -16.19 -0.89 -22.44
C MET A 241 -16.78 -1.99 -23.32
N ARG A 242 -18.11 -2.05 -23.45
CA ARG A 242 -18.81 -3.03 -24.28
C ARG A 242 -18.46 -2.88 -25.76
N ASP A 243 -18.32 -1.65 -26.23
CA ASP A 243 -17.99 -1.35 -27.62
C ASP A 243 -16.47 -1.44 -27.89
N THR A 244 -15.65 -1.64 -26.85
CA THR A 244 -14.19 -1.73 -26.96
C THR A 244 -13.70 -3.17 -26.85
N ASP A 245 -13.18 -3.71 -27.96
CA ASP A 245 -12.62 -5.06 -28.01
C ASP A 245 -11.50 -5.28 -26.98
N GLY A 246 -11.60 -6.38 -26.25
CA GLY A 246 -10.63 -6.79 -25.23
C GLY A 246 -10.85 -6.16 -23.85
N ILE A 247 -11.94 -5.42 -23.62
CA ILE A 247 -12.28 -4.92 -22.29
C ILE A 247 -13.52 -5.65 -21.76
N GLY A 248 -13.37 -6.31 -20.61
CA GLY A 248 -14.48 -6.86 -19.83
C GLY A 248 -14.65 -6.10 -18.52
N TRP A 249 -15.83 -6.21 -17.91
CA TRP A 249 -16.09 -5.61 -16.61
C TRP A 249 -16.87 -6.54 -15.67
N ILE A 250 -16.73 -6.28 -14.38
CA ILE A 250 -17.52 -6.85 -13.29
C ILE A 250 -17.91 -5.66 -12.41
N THR A 251 -19.20 -5.38 -12.32
CA THR A 251 -19.76 -4.32 -11.47
C THR A 251 -21.07 -4.78 -10.82
N ALA A 252 -21.46 -4.10 -9.75
CA ALA A 252 -22.71 -4.41 -9.05
C ALA A 252 -23.89 -3.62 -9.64
N LEU A 253 -25.10 -4.17 -9.68
CA LEU A 253 -26.29 -3.41 -10.09
C LEU A 253 -26.77 -2.44 -8.99
N LYS A 254 -27.45 -1.36 -9.39
CA LYS A 254 -28.14 -0.45 -8.44
C LYS A 254 -29.32 -1.18 -7.80
N SER A 255 -29.63 -0.82 -6.54
CA SER A 255 -30.79 -1.37 -5.82
C SER A 255 -32.11 -1.24 -6.60
N VAL A 256 -32.28 -0.17 -7.38
CA VAL A 256 -33.47 0.05 -8.23
C VAL A 256 -33.52 -0.96 -9.38
N SER A 257 -32.40 -1.18 -10.06
CA SER A 257 -32.29 -2.19 -11.12
C SER A 257 -32.55 -3.60 -10.58
N ILE A 258 -31.98 -3.93 -9.41
CA ILE A 258 -32.21 -5.23 -8.76
C ILE A 258 -33.70 -5.41 -8.43
N ARG A 259 -34.40 -4.37 -7.95
CA ARG A 259 -35.85 -4.43 -7.71
C ARG A 259 -36.63 -4.69 -9.00
N SER A 260 -36.27 -4.01 -10.09
CA SER A 260 -36.93 -4.22 -11.37
C SER A 260 -36.79 -5.67 -11.85
N LEU A 261 -35.60 -6.27 -11.72
CA LEU A 261 -35.39 -7.69 -12.03
C LEU A 261 -36.28 -8.62 -11.18
N ILE A 262 -36.51 -8.29 -9.91
CA ILE A 262 -37.41 -9.05 -9.01
C ILE A 262 -38.87 -8.87 -9.42
N GLU A 263 -39.31 -7.63 -9.63
CA GLU A 263 -40.68 -7.27 -9.99
C GLU A 263 -41.09 -7.88 -11.34
N GLN A 264 -40.15 -7.94 -12.29
CA GLN A 264 -40.35 -8.58 -13.59
C GLN A 264 -40.23 -10.12 -13.53
N GLY A 265 -39.97 -10.70 -12.36
CA GLY A 265 -39.85 -12.16 -12.18
C GLY A 265 -38.58 -12.79 -12.76
N GLN A 266 -37.62 -11.97 -13.21
CA GLN A 266 -36.33 -12.41 -13.76
C GLN A 266 -35.34 -12.84 -12.66
N LEU A 267 -35.45 -12.23 -11.48
CA LEU A 267 -34.72 -12.63 -10.27
C LEU A 267 -35.71 -13.16 -9.21
N GLN A 268 -35.84 -14.48 -9.14
CA GLN A 268 -36.76 -15.12 -8.20
C GLN A 268 -36.06 -15.39 -6.86
N LEU A 269 -36.52 -14.72 -5.80
CA LEU A 269 -35.87 -14.80 -4.48
C LEU A 269 -35.94 -16.20 -3.85
N GLY A 270 -36.96 -17.01 -4.18
CA GLY A 270 -37.09 -18.38 -3.70
C GLY A 270 -35.99 -19.32 -4.18
N LEU A 271 -35.28 -18.97 -5.28
CA LEU A 271 -34.14 -19.74 -5.76
C LEU A 271 -32.95 -19.71 -4.78
N PHE A 272 -32.93 -18.75 -3.84
CA PHE A 272 -31.89 -18.64 -2.83
C PHE A 272 -32.15 -19.42 -1.54
N ASP A 273 -33.20 -20.25 -1.50
CA ASP A 273 -33.48 -21.09 -0.34
C ASP A 273 -32.65 -22.38 -0.34
N GLU A 274 -32.19 -22.81 -1.52
CA GLU A 274 -31.30 -23.98 -1.69
C GLU A 274 -29.86 -23.60 -2.09
N ARG A 275 -29.67 -22.51 -2.86
CA ARG A 275 -28.37 -22.10 -3.40
C ARG A 275 -28.11 -20.61 -3.21
N ASN A 276 -26.96 -20.25 -2.65
CA ASN A 276 -26.65 -18.85 -2.38
C ASN A 276 -26.11 -18.05 -3.59
N LEU A 277 -25.86 -18.70 -4.73
CA LEU A 277 -25.30 -18.06 -5.93
C LEU A 277 -26.05 -18.55 -7.17
N LEU A 278 -26.48 -17.62 -8.01
CA LEU A 278 -27.22 -17.89 -9.24
C LEU A 278 -26.68 -17.05 -10.38
N GLU A 279 -26.65 -17.65 -11.56
CA GLU A 279 -26.38 -16.98 -12.82
C GLU A 279 -27.71 -16.78 -13.57
N LEU A 280 -27.92 -15.59 -14.13
CA LEU A 280 -29.10 -15.28 -14.91
C LEU A 280 -28.78 -14.33 -16.07
N SER A 281 -29.65 -14.36 -17.08
CA SER A 281 -29.65 -13.43 -18.21
C SER A 281 -30.96 -12.64 -18.19
N SER A 282 -30.90 -11.39 -18.61
CA SER A 282 -32.06 -10.50 -18.65
C SER A 282 -32.10 -9.77 -19.99
N PRO A 283 -33.29 -9.60 -20.61
CA PRO A 283 -33.47 -8.74 -21.77
C PRO A 283 -33.05 -7.28 -21.53
N ASP A 284 -33.10 -6.81 -20.28
CA ASP A 284 -32.67 -5.47 -19.88
C ASP A 284 -31.14 -5.31 -19.93
N TYR A 285 -30.41 -6.43 -19.99
CA TYR A 285 -28.94 -6.52 -19.98
C TYR A 285 -28.44 -7.48 -21.08
N PRO A 286 -28.66 -7.16 -22.37
CA PRO A 286 -28.35 -8.05 -23.47
C PRO A 286 -26.84 -8.30 -23.58
N GLY A 287 -26.45 -9.58 -23.67
CA GLY A 287 -25.04 -9.98 -23.77
C GLY A 287 -24.27 -9.91 -22.45
N GLU A 288 -24.90 -9.47 -21.36
CA GLU A 288 -24.31 -9.47 -20.03
C GLU A 288 -24.65 -10.75 -19.26
N ARG A 289 -23.73 -11.18 -18.41
CA ARG A 289 -23.95 -12.25 -17.44
C ARG A 289 -24.22 -11.64 -16.07
N LEU A 290 -25.43 -11.80 -15.57
CA LEU A 290 -25.79 -11.35 -14.23
C LEU A 290 -25.54 -12.48 -13.23
N VAL A 291 -24.86 -12.15 -12.13
CA VAL A 291 -24.60 -13.07 -11.03
C VAL A 291 -25.21 -12.50 -9.77
N ALA A 292 -26.15 -13.23 -9.17
CA ALA A 292 -26.84 -12.82 -7.97
C ALA A 292 -26.42 -13.73 -6.80
N CYS A 293 -26.08 -13.12 -5.67
CA CYS A 293 -25.60 -13.83 -4.48
C CYS A 293 -26.37 -13.39 -3.24
N ARG A 294 -26.92 -14.36 -2.49
CA ARG A 294 -27.51 -14.13 -1.16
C ARG A 294 -26.39 -14.24 -0.13
N ASN A 295 -26.18 -13.16 0.64
CA ASN A 295 -25.29 -13.16 1.79
C ASN A 295 -26.12 -13.16 3.09
N PRO A 296 -26.28 -14.31 3.78
CA PRO A 296 -27.10 -14.41 5.00
C PRO A 296 -26.57 -13.57 6.16
N GLN A 297 -25.25 -13.40 6.26
CA GLN A 297 -24.63 -12.60 7.34
C GLN A 297 -24.94 -11.11 7.15
N LEU A 298 -24.79 -10.62 5.91
CA LEU A 298 -25.14 -9.24 5.56
C LEU A 298 -26.66 -9.01 5.72
N ALA A 299 -27.49 -9.99 5.41
CA ALA A 299 -28.94 -9.91 5.64
C ALA A 299 -29.27 -9.75 7.14
N LYS A 300 -28.66 -10.55 8.02
CA LYS A 300 -28.80 -10.42 9.49
C LYS A 300 -28.34 -9.05 9.98
N LEU A 301 -27.17 -8.59 9.53
CA LEU A 301 -26.63 -7.27 9.89
C LEU A 301 -27.57 -6.13 9.45
N ARG A 302 -28.09 -6.20 8.22
CA ARG A 302 -29.04 -5.21 7.69
C ARG A 302 -30.38 -5.23 8.42
N ALA A 303 -30.86 -6.40 8.85
CA ALA A 303 -32.07 -6.51 9.65
C ALA A 303 -31.89 -5.84 11.01
N HIS A 304 -30.80 -6.15 11.71
CA HIS A 304 -30.48 -5.53 13.00
C HIS A 304 -30.35 -4.00 12.89
N LYS A 305 -29.57 -3.51 11.90
CA LYS A 305 -29.39 -2.08 11.67
C LYS A 305 -30.70 -1.36 11.32
N ARG A 306 -31.60 -2.03 10.58
CA ARG A 306 -32.93 -1.48 10.27
C ARG A 306 -33.76 -1.34 11.53
N GLU A 307 -33.74 -2.34 12.40
CA GLU A 307 -34.49 -2.31 13.66
C GLU A 307 -33.96 -1.23 14.62
N GLU A 308 -32.64 -1.08 14.74
CA GLU A 308 -32.03 0.04 15.47
C GLU A 308 -32.47 1.40 14.93
N LEU A 309 -32.43 1.59 13.60
CA LEU A 309 -32.84 2.84 12.97
C LEU A 309 -34.32 3.14 13.19
N LEU A 310 -35.20 2.13 13.09
CA LEU A 310 -36.63 2.30 13.36
C LEU A 310 -36.87 2.73 14.81
N ARG A 311 -36.26 2.06 15.79
CA ARG A 311 -36.37 2.45 17.20
C ARG A 311 -35.83 3.86 17.45
N ALA A 312 -34.70 4.23 16.84
CA ALA A 312 -34.16 5.57 16.95
C ALA A 312 -35.10 6.63 16.34
N THR A 313 -35.68 6.34 15.18
CA THR A 313 -36.67 7.21 14.53
C THR A 313 -37.95 7.33 15.37
N GLU A 314 -38.47 6.23 15.91
CA GLU A 314 -39.64 6.23 16.81
C GLU A 314 -39.37 7.07 18.06
N ASN A 315 -38.23 6.87 18.73
CA ASN A 315 -37.84 7.67 19.89
C ASN A 315 -37.74 9.17 19.58
N ASN A 316 -37.22 9.53 18.41
CA ASN A 316 -37.15 10.93 17.98
C ASN A 316 -38.54 11.48 17.61
N LEU A 317 -39.39 10.65 17.00
CA LEU A 317 -40.76 11.03 16.68
C LEU A 317 -41.59 11.25 17.96
N GLU A 318 -41.42 10.42 18.98
CA GLU A 318 -42.09 10.61 20.28
C GLU A 318 -41.68 11.92 20.96
N LYS A 319 -40.41 12.33 20.87
CA LYS A 319 -39.98 13.66 21.35
C LYS A 319 -40.70 14.78 20.60
N ILE A 320 -40.87 14.64 19.28
CA ILE A 320 -41.61 15.63 18.48
C ILE A 320 -43.08 15.64 18.87
N LYS A 321 -43.73 14.47 18.96
CA LYS A 321 -45.13 14.34 19.41
C LYS A 321 -45.35 14.98 20.77
N ALA A 322 -44.46 14.73 21.75
CA ALA A 322 -44.54 15.33 23.07
C ALA A 322 -44.44 16.87 23.02
N ARG A 323 -43.58 17.42 22.16
CA ARG A 323 -43.47 18.87 21.96
C ARG A 323 -44.70 19.48 21.27
N VAL A 324 -45.30 18.77 20.32
CA VAL A 324 -46.55 19.18 19.66
C VAL A 324 -47.70 19.14 20.67
N ALA A 325 -47.85 18.07 21.44
CA ALA A 325 -48.89 17.92 22.46
C ALA A 325 -48.76 18.98 23.57
N ALA A 326 -47.54 19.38 23.92
CA ALA A 326 -47.28 20.46 24.86
C ALA A 326 -47.46 21.88 24.26
N ALA A 327 -47.95 22.01 23.01
CA ALA A 327 -48.07 23.26 22.25
C ALA A 327 -46.76 24.09 22.16
N LYS A 328 -45.60 23.45 22.33
CA LYS A 328 -44.26 24.08 22.26
C LYS A 328 -43.68 24.11 20.85
N LEU A 329 -44.44 23.64 19.87
CA LEU A 329 -44.14 23.74 18.45
C LEU A 329 -45.21 24.64 17.83
N VAL A 330 -44.91 25.94 17.74
CA VAL A 330 -45.69 26.86 16.93
C VAL A 330 -45.23 26.64 15.50
N GLY A 331 -46.11 26.14 14.64
CA GLY A 331 -45.83 26.08 13.21
C GLY A 331 -45.59 27.50 12.71
N THR A 332 -44.52 27.73 11.94
CA THR A 332 -44.43 28.90 11.07
C THR A 332 -45.47 28.71 9.96
N GLY A 333 -46.73 29.02 10.27
CA GLY A 333 -47.84 28.99 9.34
C GLY A 333 -48.27 30.42 8.98
N ALA A 334 -48.35 30.65 7.67
CA ALA A 334 -48.61 31.89 6.92
C ALA A 334 -47.42 32.86 6.84
#